data_AF-A0A537STG6-F1
#
_entry.id   AF-A0A537STG6-F1
#
_cell.length_a   1.000
_cell.length_b   1.000
_cell.length_c   1.000
_cell.angle_alpha   90.00
_cell.angle_beta   90.00
_cell.angle_gamma   90.00
#
_symmetry.space_group_name_H-M   'P 1'
#
loop_
_entity.id
_entity.type
_entity.pdbx_description
1 polymer ?
#
loop_
_entity_poly.entity_id
_entity_poly.type
_entity_poly.pdbx_seq_one_letter_code
_entity_poly.pdbx_strand_id
1 'polypeptide(L)' 'MTASHSVLDDPKHWLERAEEARSIADQLSDPESRRMMLRIAEDYERLANHARRRTSRTAQS' A
#
# COMPACT_ATOMS: atom_id res chain seq x y z
N MET A 1 5.18 25.11 10.92
CA MET A 1 4.17 24.02 10.86
C MET A 1 4.90 22.81 10.31
N THR A 2 5.22 21.84 11.17
CA THR A 2 5.92 20.62 10.75
C THR A 2 5.05 19.87 9.77
N ALA A 3 5.59 19.55 8.59
CA ALA A 3 4.89 18.75 7.61
C ALA A 3 4.46 17.45 8.30
N SER A 4 3.16 17.28 8.52
CA SER A 4 2.60 15.99 8.90
C SER A 4 3.02 15.04 7.79
N HIS A 5 4.03 14.19 8.04
CA HIS A 5 4.36 13.08 7.18
C HIS A 5 3.11 12.22 7.11
N SER A 6 2.29 12.53 6.12
CA SER A 6 1.00 11.93 5.92
C SER A 6 1.28 10.48 5.57
N VAL A 7 0.57 9.53 6.18
CA VAL A 7 0.67 8.10 5.85
C VAL A 7 0.63 7.85 4.33
N LEU A 8 -0.01 8.77 3.60
CA LEU A 8 -0.05 8.83 2.14
C LEU A 8 1.34 8.82 1.48
N ASP A 9 2.33 9.48 2.07
CA ASP A 9 3.70 9.59 1.56
C ASP A 9 4.65 8.49 2.07
N ASP A 10 4.19 7.60 2.95
CA ASP A 10 5.00 6.50 3.46
C ASP A 10 4.82 5.23 2.60
N PRO A 11 5.78 4.87 1.75
CA PRO A 11 5.68 3.65 0.96
C PRO A 11 5.75 2.38 1.80
N LYS A 12 6.39 2.39 2.98
CA LYS A 12 6.49 1.22 3.85
C LYS A 12 5.13 0.88 4.44
N HIS A 13 4.40 1.89 4.90
CA HIS A 13 3.04 1.72 5.41
C HIS A 13 2.12 1.04 4.38
N TRP A 14 2.17 1.48 3.13
CA TRP A 14 1.38 0.87 2.06
C TRP A 14 1.80 -0.57 1.73
N LEU A 15 3.10 -0.88 1.80
CA LEU A 15 3.57 -2.25 1.59
C LEU A 15 3.15 -3.20 2.72
N GLU A 16 3.23 -2.77 3.97
CA GLU A 16 2.72 -3.54 5.13
C GLU A 16 1.22 -3.83 4.95
N ARG A 17 0.47 -2.86 4.44
CA ARG A 17 -0.96 -3.04 4.15
C ARG A 17 -1.25 -4.06 3.03
N ALA A 18 -0.40 -4.07 1.99
CA ALA A 18 -0.49 -5.06 0.93
C ALA A 18 -0.21 -6.48 1.44
N GLU A 19 0.81 -6.65 2.29
CA GLU A 19 1.16 -7.95 2.88
C GLU A 19 0.06 -8.52 3.78
N GLU A 20 -0.54 -7.68 4.64
CA GLU A 20 -1.66 -8.12 5.48
C GLU A 20 -2.89 -8.47 4.63
N ALA A 21 -3.19 -7.70 3.56
CA ALA A 21 -4.27 -8.06 2.64
C ALA A 21 -4.03 -9.42 1.98
N ARG A 22 -2.80 -9.73 1.54
CA ARG A 22 -2.45 -11.07 1.04
C ARG A 22 -2.63 -12.16 2.08
N SER A 23 -2.19 -11.91 3.31
CA SER A 23 -2.32 -12.84 4.43
C SER A 23 -3.79 -13.14 4.74
N ILE A 24 -4.68 -12.15 4.62
CA ILE A 24 -6.12 -12.36 4.72
C ILE A 24 -6.64 -13.15 3.52
N ALA A 25 -6.23 -12.80 2.30
CA ALA A 25 -6.64 -13.50 1.08
C ALA A 25 -6.32 -15.00 1.11
N ASP A 26 -5.19 -15.39 1.69
CA ASP A 26 -4.78 -16.79 1.82
C ASP A 26 -5.59 -17.57 2.88
N GLN A 27 -6.26 -16.87 3.79
CA GLN A 27 -7.17 -17.47 4.78
C GLN A 27 -8.63 -17.57 4.28
N LEU A 28 -8.96 -16.91 3.16
CA LEU A 28 -10.32 -16.92 2.60
C LEU A 28 -10.57 -18.18 1.77
N SER A 29 -11.64 -18.90 2.11
CA SER A 29 -12.11 -20.08 1.38
C SER A 29 -12.98 -19.72 0.16
N ASP A 30 -13.64 -18.56 0.19
CA ASP A 30 -14.45 -18.06 -0.92
C ASP A 30 -13.55 -17.47 -2.02
N PRO A 31 -13.57 -18.02 -3.26
CA PRO A 31 -12.68 -17.58 -4.32
C PRO A 31 -12.88 -16.11 -4.74
N GLU A 32 -14.12 -15.62 -4.69
CA GLU A 32 -14.43 -14.22 -5.04
C GLU A 32 -13.89 -13.26 -3.98
N SER A 33 -14.11 -13.56 -2.70
CA SER A 33 -13.56 -12.80 -1.58
C SER A 33 -12.04 -12.78 -1.60
N ARG A 34 -11.39 -13.92 -1.91
CA ARG A 34 -9.95 -13.99 -2.11
C ARG A 34 -9.49 -13.08 -3.25
N ARG A 35 -10.15 -13.12 -4.41
CA ARG A 35 -9.83 -12.25 -5.56
C ARG A 35 -9.96 -10.77 -5.23
N MET A 36 -11.02 -10.39 -4.51
CA MET A 36 -11.21 -8.99 -4.07
C MET A 36 -10.10 -8.54 -3.13
N MET A 37 -9.71 -9.37 -2.17
CA MET A 37 -8.64 -9.02 -1.23
C MET A 37 -7.27 -8.91 -1.91
N LEU A 38 -6.98 -9.76 -2.90
CA LEU A 38 -5.77 -9.63 -3.71
C LEU A 38 -5.75 -8.33 -4.53
N ARG A 39 -6.89 -7.91 -5.08
CA ARG A 39 -7.01 -6.62 -5.78
C ARG A 39 -6.74 -5.43 -4.85
N ILE A 40 -7.21 -5.50 -3.61
CA ILE A 40 -6.91 -4.49 -2.57
C ILE A 40 -5.40 -4.45 -2.28
N ALA A 41 -4.75 -5.62 -2.17
CA ALA A 41 -3.31 -5.69 -1.99
C ALA A 41 -2.54 -5.02 -3.15
N GLU A 42 -2.93 -5.28 -4.40
CA GLU A 42 -2.34 -4.62 -5.58
C GLU A 42 -2.52 -3.10 -5.55
N ASP A 43 -3.70 -2.63 -5.14
CA ASP A 43 -3.97 -1.19 -5.03
C ASP A 43 -3.09 -0.52 -3.96
N TYR A 44 -2.82 -1.19 -2.84
CA TYR A 44 -1.84 -0.71 -1.85
C TYR A 44 -0.41 -0.65 -2.42
N GLU A 45 0.02 -1.62 -3.22
CA GLU A 45 1.34 -1.55 -3.86
C GLU A 45 1.46 -0.39 -4.86
N ARG A 46 0.37 -0.07 -5.57
CA ARG A 46 0.32 1.11 -6.43
C ARG A 46 0.46 2.40 -5.62
N LEU A 47 -0.18 2.48 -4.45
CA LEU A 47 -0.02 3.61 -3.52
C LEU A 47 1.42 3.70 -2.98
N ALA A 48 2.04 2.58 -2.62
CA ALA A 48 3.44 2.54 -2.21
C ALA A 48 4.37 3.08 -3.31
N ASN A 49 4.16 2.64 -4.55
CA ASN A 49 4.92 3.10 -5.71
C ASN A 49 4.74 4.60 -5.96
N HIS A 50 3.51 5.12 -5.77
CA HIS A 50 3.24 6.55 -5.87
C HIS A 50 3.93 7.34 -4.75
N ALA A 51 3.88 6.85 -3.52
CA ALA A 51 4.57 7.45 -2.37
C ALA A 51 6.10 7.49 -2.56
N ARG A 52 6.72 6.42 -3.10
CA ARG A 52 8.14 6.40 -3.48
C ARG A 52 8.48 7.49 -4.50
N ARG A 53 7.62 7.70 -5.50
CA ARG A 53 7.83 8.75 -6.51
C ARG A 53 7.74 10.15 -5.91
N ARG A 54 6.81 10.39 -4.98
CA ARG A 54 6.68 11.69 -4.29
C ARG A 54 7.86 11.99 -3.37
N THR A 55 8.26 11.04 -2.53
CA THR A 55 9.43 11.18 -1.65
C THR A 55 10.73 11.40 -2.43
N SER A 56 10.91 10.71 -3.56
CA SER A 56 12.08 10.93 -4.43
C SER A 56 12.13 12.32 -5.07
N ARG A 57 10.97 12.95 -5.29
CA ARG A 57 10.88 14.29 -5.88
C ARG A 57 11.09 15.40 -4.86
N THR A 58 10.67 15.19 -3.61
CA THR A 58 10.93 16.13 -2.50
C THR A 58 12.39 16.13 -2.06
N ALA A 59 13.12 15.01 -2.22
CA ALA A 59 14.53 14.91 -1.86
C ALA A 59 15.51 15.55 -2.89
N GLN A 60 15.02 16.03 -4.04
CA GLN A 60 15.83 16.70 -5.07
C GLN A 60 15.57 18.22 -5.19
N SER A 61 14.95 18.84 -4.19
CA SER A 61 14.70 20.29 -4.15
C SER A 61 15.30 20.95 -2.92
#